data_AF-A0A962RFM6-F1
#
_entry.id   AF-A0A962RFM6-F1
#
_cell.length_a   1.000
_cell.length_b   1.000
_cell.length_c   1.000
_cell.angle_alpha   90.00
_cell.angle_beta   90.00
_cell.angle_gamma   90.00
#
_symmetry.space_group_name_H-M   'P 1'
#
loop_
_entity.id
_entity.type
_entity.pdbx_description
1 polymer ?
#
loop_
_entity_poly.entity_id
_entity_poly.type
_entity_poly.pdbx_seq_one_letter_code
_entity_poly.pdbx_strand_id
1 'polypeptide(L)'
;RGPGGGYRLGRPAGEIAVVDVIGAVDEMVDATRCGGQQNCQGEERCLTHELWHDLSQQIHAFLAEINLEQLVERHSVREVAARQRQGDRHSARQDDRRAEVALPAITP
;
A
#
# COMPACT_ATOMS: atom_id res chain seq x y z
N ARG A 1 -22.09 1.32 9.27
CA ARG A 1 -21.78 1.90 7.94
C ARG A 1 -22.91 1.47 7.00
N GLY A 2 -23.65 2.40 6.40
CA GLY A 2 -24.86 2.13 5.60
C GLY A 2 -24.58 2.01 4.09
N PRO A 3 -25.61 1.73 3.28
CA PRO A 3 -25.49 1.66 1.82
C PRO A 3 -24.94 2.98 1.25
N GLY A 4 -23.93 2.90 0.38
CA GLY A 4 -23.23 4.07 -0.17
C GLY A 4 -22.10 4.64 0.70
N GLY A 5 -21.72 3.95 1.78
CA GLY A 5 -20.59 4.36 2.63
C GLY A 5 -19.22 4.20 1.95
N GLY A 6 -18.22 4.91 2.46
CA GLY A 6 -16.85 4.85 1.96
C GLY A 6 -15.88 5.66 2.81
N TYR A 7 -14.62 5.68 2.39
CA TYR A 7 -13.59 6.55 2.96
C TYR A 7 -13.31 7.69 2.00
N ARG A 8 -12.97 8.85 2.55
CA ARG A 8 -12.46 10.01 1.81
C ARG A 8 -11.10 10.38 2.38
N LEU A 9 -10.28 11.05 1.57
CA LEU A 9 -9.03 11.60 2.06
C LEU A 9 -9.30 12.60 3.19
N GLY A 10 -8.52 12.53 4.26
CA GLY A 10 -8.60 13.47 5.38
C GLY A 10 -7.96 14.84 5.09
N ARG A 11 -7.16 14.92 4.03
CA ARG A 11 -6.44 16.11 3.54
C ARG A 11 -6.42 16.11 2.00
N PRO A 12 -6.11 17.23 1.33
CA PRO A 12 -5.90 17.28 -0.11
C PRO A 12 -4.83 16.28 -0.59
N ALA A 13 -5.00 15.70 -1.78
CA ALA A 13 -4.07 14.68 -2.31
C ALA A 13 -2.65 15.22 -2.52
N GLY A 14 -2.49 16.50 -2.86
CA GLY A 14 -1.20 17.16 -2.99
C GLY A 14 -0.45 17.35 -1.66
N GLU A 15 -1.12 17.20 -0.51
CA GLU A 15 -0.53 17.33 0.82
C GLU A 15 -0.22 15.99 1.49
N ILE A 16 -0.54 14.87 0.83
CA ILE A 16 -0.31 13.53 1.36
C ILE A 16 0.88 12.94 0.61
N ALA A 17 2.03 12.88 1.28
CA ALA A 17 3.21 12.23 0.73
C ALA A 17 3.01 10.71 0.70
N VAL A 18 3.64 10.03 -0.25
CA VAL A 18 3.60 8.56 -0.33
C VAL A 18 4.22 7.93 0.92
N VAL A 19 5.25 8.56 1.49
CA VAL A 19 5.86 8.12 2.75
C VAL A 19 4.88 8.12 3.93
N ASP A 20 3.92 9.06 3.98
CA ASP A 20 2.90 9.11 5.04
C ASP A 20 1.98 7.88 4.96
N VAL A 21 1.66 7.44 3.73
CA VAL A 21 0.80 6.27 3.50
C VAL A 21 1.54 4.99 3.86
N ILE A 22 2.81 4.88 3.49
CA ILE A 22 3.63 3.71 3.82
C ILE A 22 3.86 3.65 5.33
N GLY A 23 4.24 4.75 5.97
CA GLY A 23 4.44 4.82 7.42
C GLY A 23 3.18 4.58 8.26
N ALA A 24 1.99 4.77 7.69
CA ALA A 24 0.73 4.43 8.36
C ALA A 24 0.44 2.92 8.36
N VAL A 25 1.08 2.15 7.47
CA VAL A 25 0.87 0.70 7.31
C VAL A 25 2.09 -0.10 7.79
N ASP A 26 3.28 0.47 7.70
CA ASP A 26 4.57 -0.15 8.03
C ASP A 26 5.30 0.71 9.08
N GLU A 27 5.84 0.09 10.14
CA GLU A 27 6.39 0.83 11.30
C GLU A 27 7.66 1.64 10.94
N MET A 28 8.35 1.34 9.83
CA MET A 28 9.30 2.22 9.16
C MET A 28 9.82 1.54 7.89
N VAL A 29 10.21 2.31 6.88
CA VAL A 29 11.06 1.81 5.77
C VAL A 29 12.51 1.63 6.25
N ASP A 30 12.66 0.99 7.41
CA ASP A 30 13.96 0.68 8.01
C ASP A 30 14.37 -0.73 7.60
N ALA A 31 15.42 -0.81 6.79
CA ALA A 31 16.00 -2.08 6.37
C ALA A 31 16.86 -2.73 7.47
N THR A 32 17.11 -2.02 8.58
CA THR A 32 17.85 -2.52 9.74
C THR A 32 16.94 -3.23 10.72
N ARG A 33 17.48 -4.24 11.43
CA ARG A 33 16.76 -4.92 12.52
C ARG A 33 16.66 -4.09 13.80
N CYS A 34 17.30 -2.93 13.86
CA CYS A 34 17.51 -2.16 15.08
C CYS A 34 16.73 -0.84 15.11
N GLY A 35 15.87 -0.53 14.13
CA GLY A 35 15.12 0.73 14.17
C GLY A 35 16.03 1.96 14.09
N GLY A 36 17.24 1.83 13.51
CA GLY A 36 18.28 2.85 13.56
C GLY A 36 18.99 3.03 14.92
N GLN A 37 18.63 2.31 15.98
CA GLN A 37 19.19 2.48 17.34
C GLN A 37 20.60 1.91 17.55
N GLN A 38 21.23 1.40 16.48
CA GLN A 38 22.58 0.83 16.49
C GLN A 38 22.79 -0.36 17.44
N ASN A 39 21.72 -0.94 18.00
CA ASN A 39 21.71 -2.10 18.89
C ASN A 39 21.47 -3.43 18.14
N CYS A 40 21.98 -3.50 16.91
CA CYS A 40 21.61 -4.54 15.95
C CYS A 40 22.22 -5.92 16.29
N GLN A 41 23.22 -5.97 17.18
CA GLN A 41 23.84 -7.17 17.73
C GLN A 41 23.95 -7.10 19.27
N GLY A 42 22.86 -6.74 19.97
CA GLY A 42 22.91 -6.44 21.40
C GLY A 42 23.16 -4.95 21.60
N GLU A 43 24.14 -4.54 22.39
CA GLU A 43 24.51 -3.11 22.52
C GLU A 43 25.44 -2.62 21.40
N GLU A 44 25.77 -3.50 20.45
CA GLU A 44 26.74 -3.25 19.40
C GLU A 44 26.09 -3.11 18.01
N ARG A 45 26.73 -2.28 17.20
CA ARG A 45 26.30 -1.95 15.84
C ARG A 45 26.62 -3.07 14.86
N CYS A 46 25.69 -3.42 13.97
CA CYS A 46 25.99 -4.40 12.92
C CYS A 46 26.96 -3.81 11.89
N LEU A 47 27.81 -4.68 11.31
CA LEU A 47 28.83 -4.32 10.33
C LEU A 47 28.29 -3.48 9.16
N THR A 48 27.09 -3.79 8.71
CA THR A 48 26.44 -3.16 7.56
C THR A 48 25.45 -2.07 7.94
N HIS A 49 25.41 -1.64 9.21
CA HIS A 49 24.42 -0.68 9.69
C HIS A 49 24.42 0.61 8.88
N GLU A 50 25.59 1.26 8.70
CA GLU A 50 25.66 2.54 7.97
C GLU A 50 25.09 2.42 6.57
N LEU A 51 25.46 1.36 5.86
CA LEU A 51 24.99 1.14 4.49
C LEU A 51 23.46 1.02 4.41
N TRP A 52 22.87 0.25 5.32
CA TRP A 52 21.41 0.06 5.36
C TRP A 52 20.69 1.31 5.84
N HIS A 53 21.26 2.02 6.81
CA HIS A 53 20.71 3.25 7.34
C HIS A 53 20.69 4.36 6.27
N ASP A 54 21.80 4.56 5.56
CA ASP A 54 21.90 5.53 4.47
C ASP A 54 20.92 5.21 3.34
N LEU A 55 20.79 3.92 2.99
CA LEU A 55 19.82 3.48 1.97
C LEU A 55 18.38 3.76 2.42
N SER A 56 18.03 3.42 3.66
CA SER A 56 16.70 3.69 4.22
C SER A 56 16.39 5.19 4.21
N GLN A 57 17.36 6.04 4.55
CA GLN A 57 17.19 7.50 4.46
C GLN A 57 16.95 7.96 3.02
N GLN A 58 17.71 7.45 2.04
CA GLN A 58 17.53 7.81 0.63
C GLN A 58 16.16 7.38 0.10
N ILE A 59 15.70 6.17 0.44
CA ILE A 59 14.37 5.69 0.07
C ILE A 59 13.30 6.57 0.70
N HIS A 60 13.42 6.88 2.00
CA HIS A 60 12.48 7.73 2.71
C HIS A 60 12.42 9.13 2.09
N ALA A 61 13.57 9.75 1.81
CA ALA A 61 13.64 11.06 1.18
C ALA A 61 12.96 11.07 -0.19
N PHE A 62 13.25 10.07 -1.03
CA PHE A 62 12.59 9.93 -2.33
C PHE A 62 11.06 9.78 -2.23
N LEU A 63 10.57 8.98 -1.28
CA LEU A 63 9.13 8.77 -1.08
C LEU A 63 8.44 10.00 -0.48
N ALA A 64 9.17 10.84 0.26
CA ALA A 64 8.66 12.09 0.82
C ALA A 64 8.45 13.17 -0.25
N GLU A 65 9.19 13.12 -1.35
CA GLU A 65 9.08 14.09 -2.46
C GLU A 65 7.87 13.86 -3.37
N ILE A 66 7.24 12.68 -3.29
CA ILE A 66 6.11 12.29 -4.15
C ILE A 66 4.82 12.36 -3.34
N ASN A 67 3.86 13.16 -3.79
CA ASN A 67 2.51 13.19 -3.22
C ASN A 67 1.50 12.36 -4.03
N LEU A 68 0.34 12.07 -3.43
CA LEU A 68 -0.69 11.24 -4.05
C LEU A 68 -1.26 11.85 -5.34
N GLU A 69 -1.36 13.17 -5.43
CA GLU A 69 -1.81 13.86 -6.64
C GLU A 69 -0.86 13.61 -7.81
N GLN A 70 0.43 13.89 -7.62
CA GLN A 70 1.49 13.61 -8.60
C GLN A 70 1.53 12.14 -9.01
N LEU A 71 1.32 11.23 -8.06
CA LEU A 71 1.32 9.80 -8.33
C LEU A 71 0.16 9.40 -9.26
N VAL A 72 -1.05 9.90 -8.99
CA VAL A 72 -2.26 9.61 -9.80
C VAL A 72 -2.22 10.29 -11.16
N GLU A 73 -1.46 11.38 -11.31
CA GLU A 73 -1.28 12.06 -12.59
C GLU A 73 -0.38 11.33 -13.57
N ARG A 74 0.47 10.40 -13.11
CA ARG A 74 1.36 9.63 -13.97
C ARG A 74 0.58 8.70 -14.90
N HIS A 75 0.86 8.79 -16.20
CA HIS A 75 0.19 7.99 -17.23
C HIS A 75 0.25 6.48 -16.96
N SER A 76 1.44 5.96 -16.65
CA SER A 76 1.66 4.54 -16.36
C SER A 76 0.84 4.05 -15.16
N VAL A 77 0.67 4.89 -14.13
CA VAL A 77 -0.14 4.57 -12.96
C VAL A 77 -1.61 4.50 -13.34
N ARG A 78 -2.11 5.43 -14.17
CA ARG A 78 -3.49 5.42 -14.67
C ARG A 78 -3.79 4.18 -15.51
N GLU A 79 -2.87 3.76 -16.37
CA GLU A 79 -3.02 2.54 -17.18
C GLU A 79 -3.13 1.29 -16.31
N VAL A 80 -2.24 1.15 -15.32
CA VAL A 80 -2.25 0.02 -14.38
C VAL A 80 -3.55 0.03 -13.56
N ALA A 81 -3.96 1.18 -13.04
CA ALA A 81 -5.20 1.33 -12.26
C ALA A 81 -6.45 0.98 -13.09
N ALA A 82 -6.48 1.35 -14.37
CA ALA A 82 -7.58 1.00 -15.28
C ALA A 82 -7.68 -0.52 -15.47
N ARG A 83 -6.54 -1.20 -15.67
CA ARG A 83 -6.48 -2.67 -15.79
C ARG A 83 -6.94 -3.37 -14.50
N GLN A 84 -6.51 -2.90 -13.34
CA GLN A 84 -6.90 -3.47 -12.04
C GLN A 84 -8.42 -3.34 -11.80
N ARG A 85 -9.01 -2.17 -12.07
CA ARG A 85 -10.46 -1.97 -11.96
C ARG A 85 -11.27 -2.92 -12.84
N GLN A 86 -10.75 -3.28 -14.02
CA GLN A 86 -11.40 -4.25 -14.90
C GLN A 86 -11.32 -5.68 -14.33
N GLY A 87 -10.20 -6.04 -13.69
CA GLY A 87 -10.03 -7.31 -12.97
C GLY A 87 -10.99 -7.45 -11.81
N ASP A 88 -11.08 -6.45 -10.94
CA ASP A 88 -11.97 -6.46 -9.76
C ASP A 88 -13.44 -6.60 -10.17
N ARG A 89 -13.85 -5.91 -11.24
CA ARG A 89 -15.21 -6.04 -11.80
C ARG A 89 -15.49 -7.43 -12.36
N HIS A 90 -14.49 -8.10 -12.93
CA HIS A 90 -14.63 -9.48 -13.39
C HIS A 90 -14.75 -10.45 -12.21
N SER A 91 -13.91 -10.28 -11.17
CA SER A 91 -13.95 -11.09 -9.95
C SER A 91 -15.30 -10.96 -9.24
N ALA A 92 -15.77 -9.72 -9.03
CA ALA A 92 -17.04 -9.46 -8.36
C ALA A 92 -18.25 -10.06 -9.12
N ARG A 93 -18.26 -9.96 -10.46
CA ARG A 93 -19.31 -10.57 -11.30
C ARG A 93 -19.27 -12.10 -11.28
N GLN A 94 -18.08 -12.69 -11.14
CA GLN A 94 -17.92 -14.14 -11.13
C GLN A 94 -18.31 -14.74 -9.78
N ASP A 95 -18.04 -14.05 -8.67
CA ASP A 95 -18.54 -14.42 -7.35
C ASP A 95 -20.08 -14.32 -7.26
N ASP A 96 -20.68 -13.27 -7.85
CA ASP A 96 -22.13 -13.08 -7.88
C ASP A 96 -22.83 -14.20 -8.68
N ARG A 97 -22.26 -14.58 -9.84
CA ARG A 97 -22.74 -15.72 -10.65
C ARG A 97 -22.53 -17.08 -9.99
N ARG A 98 -21.48 -17.23 -9.17
CA ARG A 98 -21.20 -18.49 -8.45
C ARG A 98 -22.15 -18.67 -7.27
N ALA A 99 -22.59 -17.57 -6.65
CA ALA A 99 -23.63 -17.58 -5.63
C ALA A 99 -25.01 -17.95 -6.19
N GLU A 100 -25.33 -17.61 -7.45
CA GLU A 100 -26.60 -17.98 -8.11
C GLU A 100 -26.74 -19.47 -8.48
N VAL A 101 -25.64 -20.22 -8.67
CA VAL A 101 -25.69 -21.63 -9.15
C VAL A 101 -25.85 -22.66 -8.01
N ALA A 102 -25.79 -22.23 -6.75
CA ALA A 102 -25.87 -23.11 -5.57
C ALA A 102 -27.30 -23.31 -5.05
N LEU A 103 -28.20 -23.86 -5.86
CA LEU A 103 -29.45 -24.46 -5.39
C LEU A 103 -29.63 -25.82 -6.08
N PRO A 104 -29.33 -26.96 -5.42
CA PRO A 104 -29.78 -28.25 -5.93
C PRO A 104 -31.30 -28.31 -5.76
N ALA A 105 -31.98 -28.48 -6.88
CA ALA A 105 -33.41 -28.76 -6.93
C ALA A 105 -33.72 -30.02 -6.13
N ILE A 106 -34.59 -29.87 -5.12
CA ILE A 106 -35.27 -30.94 -4.42
C ILE A 106 -36.07 -31.76 -5.43
N THR A 107 -35.97 -33.08 -5.40
CA THR A 107 -36.93 -34.02 -6.01
C THR A 107 -37.08 -35.24 -5.08
N PRO A 108 -38.25 -35.90 -5.09
CA PRO A 108 -39.24 -35.88 -4.01
C PRO A 108 -38.95 -36.77 -2.80
#